data_AF-A0A8T2H3D2-F1
#
_entry.id   AF-A0A8T2H3D2-F1
#
_cell.length_a   1.000
_cell.length_b   1.000
_cell.length_c   1.000
_cell.angle_alpha   90.00
_cell.angle_beta   90.00
_cell.angle_gamma   90.00
#
_symmetry.space_group_name_H-M   'P 1'
#
loop_
_entity.id
_entity.type
_entity.pdbx_description
1 polymer ?
#
loop_
_entity_poly.entity_id
_entity_poly.type
_entity_poly.pdbx_seq_one_letter_code
_entity_poly.pdbx_strand_id
1 'polypeptide(L)'
;MESESLESPLLNKQEEASSFTSGLILSTSIVVAGSFSYGCAMSYSSPAQSKIMEELGLSVADYSFFTSVMTLGGMITAAFSGKISALVGRRQTMWISDVCCIFGWLAVAYAHDIILLNIGRLFLGFGVGLISYVVPVYIAEITPKTFRGGFSYSNQLLQCLGISLMFFTGNFFHWRTLALLSAIPSVSQMICLFFIPESPRWLAMYGRDQELEVTLKRLRGENSDILEEAAEIRETVEISRKESRSGIRDLFHIGNAHSLIIGLGLMLLQQFCGSAAISAYAARIFDKAGFPSDIGTTILAVILIPQSIVVMLTVDRWGRRPLLMISSIGMCICSFLIGLSYYLQKYGEFQKFCSVMLIVGLVGYVSSFGIGLGGLPWVIMSEVFPVNVKITAGSLVTMSNWFF
;
A
#
# COMPACT_ATOMS: atom_id res chain seq x y z
N MET A 1 55.45 5.96 -10.71
CA MET A 1 55.16 5.91 -9.26
C MET A 1 54.09 6.96 -8.95
N GLU A 2 52.98 6.94 -9.70
CA GLU A 2 52.04 8.06 -9.77
C GLU A 2 50.61 7.60 -10.18
N SER A 3 50.25 6.35 -9.85
CA SER A 3 48.93 5.78 -10.17
C SER A 3 48.14 5.32 -8.94
N GLU A 4 48.64 5.55 -7.72
CA GLU A 4 47.97 5.10 -6.48
C GLU A 4 47.24 6.23 -5.71
N SER A 5 47.28 7.49 -6.17
CA SER A 5 46.69 8.63 -5.43
C SER A 5 45.27 9.05 -5.87
N LEU A 6 44.73 8.48 -6.96
CA LEU A 6 43.43 8.84 -7.52
C LEU A 6 42.32 7.81 -7.27
N GLU A 7 42.65 6.58 -6.88
CA GLU A 7 41.65 5.55 -6.54
C GLU A 7 41.19 5.62 -5.08
N SER A 8 42.04 6.11 -4.17
CA SER A 8 41.69 6.22 -2.75
C SER A 8 40.57 7.22 -2.41
N PRO A 9 40.38 8.37 -3.11
CA PRO A 9 39.24 9.25 -2.84
C PRO A 9 37.94 8.72 -3.42
N LEU A 10 37.99 7.90 -4.49
CA LEU A 10 36.81 7.33 -5.15
C LEU A 10 36.27 6.11 -4.39
N LEU A 11 37.15 5.29 -3.82
CA LEU A 11 36.78 4.22 -2.90
C LEU A 11 36.23 4.77 -1.58
N ASN A 12 36.82 5.82 -1.02
CA ASN A 12 36.25 6.51 0.16
C ASN A 12 34.91 7.20 -0.16
N LYS A 13 34.72 7.77 -1.36
CA LYS A 13 33.42 8.33 -1.77
C LYS A 13 32.33 7.28 -1.92
N GLN A 14 32.68 6.03 -2.26
CA GLN A 14 31.74 4.92 -2.29
C GLN A 14 31.43 4.35 -0.90
N GLU A 15 32.40 4.40 0.03
CA GLU A 15 32.16 4.02 1.44
C GLU A 15 31.35 5.09 2.22
N GLU A 16 31.52 6.38 1.94
CA GLU A 16 30.72 7.44 2.58
C GLU A 16 29.27 7.54 2.06
N ALA A 17 28.98 7.02 0.86
CA ALA A 17 27.67 7.13 0.22
C ALA A 17 26.62 6.09 0.66
N SER A 18 26.90 5.23 1.67
CA SER A 18 26.07 4.03 1.86
C SER A 18 25.88 3.51 3.29
N SER A 19 25.93 4.36 4.32
CA SER A 19 25.53 3.91 5.66
C SER A 19 24.02 4.15 5.90
N PHE A 20 23.31 3.08 6.29
CA PHE A 20 21.94 3.19 6.79
C PHE A 20 21.95 4.03 8.08
N THR A 21 21.50 5.28 8.01
CA THR A 21 21.33 6.07 9.23
C THR A 21 20.14 5.53 10.03
N SER A 22 20.31 5.40 11.35
CA SER A 22 19.21 4.97 12.25
C SER A 22 17.97 5.87 12.11
N GLY A 23 18.17 7.16 11.77
CA GLY A 23 17.08 8.11 11.50
C GLY A 23 16.25 7.75 10.26
N LEU A 24 16.86 7.25 9.19
CA LEU A 24 16.15 6.82 7.98
C LEU A 24 15.36 5.54 8.21
N ILE A 25 15.97 4.55 8.89
CA ILE A 25 15.29 3.30 9.25
C ILE A 25 14.09 3.61 10.15
N LEU A 26 14.29 4.38 11.23
CA LEU A 26 13.23 4.74 12.16
C LEU A 26 12.09 5.49 11.44
N SER A 27 12.43 6.48 10.60
CA SER A 27 11.42 7.23 9.85
C SER A 27 10.63 6.34 8.91
N THR A 28 11.31 5.43 8.21
CA THR A 28 10.64 4.46 7.32
C THR A 28 9.74 3.53 8.11
N SER A 29 10.25 2.90 9.18
CA SER A 29 9.50 1.95 10.02
C SER A 29 8.21 2.54 10.57
N ILE A 30 8.24 3.81 11.01
CA ILE A 30 7.07 4.52 11.51
C ILE A 30 6.06 4.77 10.38
N VAL A 31 6.54 5.16 9.21
CA VAL A 31 5.67 5.49 8.06
C VAL A 31 5.00 4.24 7.48
N VAL A 32 5.71 3.12 7.41
CA VAL A 32 5.13 1.85 6.93
C VAL A 32 4.17 1.19 7.93
N ALA A 33 4.12 1.65 9.18
CA ALA A 33 3.06 1.25 10.11
C ALA A 33 1.66 1.65 9.59
N GLY A 34 1.57 2.70 8.78
CA GLY A 34 0.30 3.08 8.11
C GLY A 34 -0.11 2.07 7.07
N SER A 35 0.86 1.53 6.34
CA SER A 35 0.68 0.44 5.39
C SER A 35 0.19 -0.83 6.09
N PHE A 36 0.66 -1.08 7.32
CA PHE A 36 0.13 -2.16 8.15
C PHE A 36 -1.35 -1.94 8.51
N SER A 37 -1.71 -0.73 8.96
CA SER A 37 -3.10 -0.34 9.22
C SER A 37 -3.99 -0.50 7.98
N TYR A 38 -3.49 -0.10 6.82
CA TYR A 38 -4.14 -0.31 5.51
C TYR A 38 -4.45 -1.80 5.28
N GLY A 39 -3.45 -2.66 5.47
CA GLY A 39 -3.59 -4.11 5.32
C GLY A 39 -4.67 -4.68 6.24
N CYS A 40 -4.71 -4.22 7.51
CA CYS A 40 -5.74 -4.65 8.45
C CYS A 40 -7.15 -4.23 8.03
N ALA A 41 -7.33 -2.98 7.58
CA ALA A 41 -8.62 -2.48 7.14
C ALA A 41 -9.20 -3.24 5.94
N MET A 42 -8.32 -3.58 4.98
CA MET A 42 -8.69 -4.31 3.76
C MET A 42 -9.16 -5.74 4.01
N SER A 43 -8.51 -6.49 4.90
CA SER A 43 -8.82 -7.90 5.11
C SER A 43 -9.81 -8.17 6.26
N TYR A 44 -10.10 -7.18 7.10
CA TYR A 44 -11.02 -7.32 8.24
C TYR A 44 -12.39 -7.89 7.88
N SER A 45 -12.92 -7.54 6.70
CA SER A 45 -14.22 -8.04 6.27
C SER A 45 -14.26 -9.57 6.13
N SER A 46 -13.16 -10.23 5.80
CA SER A 46 -13.20 -11.67 5.54
C SER A 46 -13.51 -12.51 6.79
N PRO A 47 -12.70 -12.46 7.87
CA PRO A 47 -12.98 -13.26 9.06
C PRO A 47 -14.16 -12.73 9.89
N ALA A 48 -14.53 -11.46 9.74
CA ALA A 48 -15.63 -10.87 10.49
C ALA A 48 -17.02 -11.15 9.88
N GLN A 49 -17.09 -11.58 8.62
CA GLN A 49 -18.33 -11.64 7.85
C GLN A 49 -19.43 -12.45 8.54
N SER A 50 -19.18 -13.73 8.82
CA SER A 50 -20.21 -14.63 9.36
C SER A 50 -20.72 -14.13 10.72
N LYS A 51 -19.80 -13.69 11.59
CA LYS A 51 -20.11 -13.19 12.95
C LYS A 51 -20.95 -11.90 12.91
N ILE A 52 -20.58 -10.94 12.06
CA ILE A 52 -21.32 -9.67 11.92
C ILE A 52 -22.72 -9.92 11.33
N MET A 53 -22.83 -10.76 10.31
CA MET A 53 -24.11 -11.06 9.66
C MET A 53 -25.08 -11.77 10.61
N GLU A 54 -24.59 -12.69 11.45
CA GLU A 54 -25.40 -13.43 12.42
C GLU A 54 -25.87 -12.54 13.58
N GLU A 55 -24.98 -11.72 14.16
CA GLU A 55 -25.29 -10.87 15.33
C GLU A 55 -26.24 -9.71 14.98
N LEU A 56 -26.03 -9.07 13.82
CA LEU A 56 -26.81 -7.90 13.41
C LEU A 56 -27.94 -8.25 12.41
N GLY A 57 -28.12 -9.53 12.08
CA GLY A 57 -29.15 -9.98 11.15
C GLY A 57 -29.02 -9.38 9.74
N LEU A 58 -27.80 -9.11 9.27
CA LEU A 58 -27.57 -8.41 8.00
C LEU A 58 -27.79 -9.32 6.79
N SER A 59 -28.36 -8.75 5.72
CA SER A 59 -28.41 -9.43 4.43
C SER A 59 -27.04 -9.47 3.75
N VAL A 60 -26.88 -10.33 2.74
CA VAL A 60 -25.65 -10.34 1.91
C VAL A 60 -25.45 -9.00 1.19
N ALA A 61 -26.55 -8.32 0.80
CA ALA A 61 -26.49 -7.02 0.14
C ALA A 61 -25.97 -5.93 1.10
N ASP A 62 -26.46 -5.94 2.33
CA ASP A 62 -26.02 -5.03 3.40
C ASP A 62 -24.54 -5.20 3.70
N TYR A 63 -24.08 -6.45 3.82
CA TYR A 63 -22.67 -6.75 4.05
C TYR A 63 -21.76 -6.35 2.88
N SER A 64 -22.26 -6.52 1.65
CA SER A 64 -21.55 -6.11 0.45
C SER A 64 -21.42 -4.59 0.40
N PHE A 65 -22.48 -3.87 0.75
CA PHE A 65 -22.45 -2.42 0.87
C PHE A 65 -21.46 -1.96 1.94
N PHE A 66 -21.47 -2.57 3.13
CA PHE A 66 -20.48 -2.32 4.19
C PHE A 66 -19.03 -2.45 3.72
N THR A 67 -18.74 -3.48 2.91
CA THR A 67 -17.40 -3.69 2.36
C THR A 67 -17.05 -2.61 1.31
N SER A 68 -17.98 -2.25 0.44
CA SER A 68 -17.75 -1.27 -0.63
C SER A 68 -17.71 0.19 -0.16
N VAL A 69 -18.35 0.53 0.97
CA VAL A 69 -18.35 1.91 1.51
C VAL A 69 -16.94 2.39 1.87
N MET A 70 -16.04 1.49 2.26
CA MET A 70 -14.63 1.82 2.49
C MET A 70 -13.95 2.29 1.20
N THR A 71 -14.19 1.59 0.09
CA THR A 71 -13.69 1.96 -1.24
C THR A 71 -14.20 3.33 -1.67
N LEU A 72 -15.47 3.64 -1.39
CA LEU A 72 -16.05 4.98 -1.63
C LEU A 72 -15.30 6.08 -0.86
N GLY A 73 -14.97 5.84 0.41
CA GLY A 73 -14.16 6.76 1.22
C GLY A 73 -12.74 6.94 0.65
N GLY A 74 -12.12 5.83 0.26
CA GLY A 74 -10.81 5.82 -0.40
C GLY A 74 -10.80 6.65 -1.69
N MET A 75 -11.84 6.52 -2.52
CA MET A 75 -11.99 7.29 -3.75
C MET A 75 -12.08 8.81 -3.50
N ILE A 76 -12.92 9.22 -2.54
CA ILE A 76 -13.07 10.64 -2.19
C ILE A 76 -11.73 11.22 -1.73
N THR A 77 -11.03 10.53 -0.84
CA THR A 77 -9.75 11.02 -0.31
C THR A 77 -8.61 10.94 -1.32
N ALA A 78 -8.58 9.92 -2.17
CA ALA A 78 -7.59 9.81 -3.24
C ALA A 78 -7.64 10.97 -4.23
N ALA A 79 -8.83 11.53 -4.49
CA ALA A 79 -8.98 12.71 -5.35
C ALA A 79 -8.34 13.97 -4.75
N PHE A 80 -8.26 14.07 -3.42
CA PHE A 80 -7.73 15.23 -2.70
C PHE A 80 -6.37 14.99 -2.02
N SER A 81 -5.90 13.74 -1.94
CA SER A 81 -4.72 13.33 -1.16
C SER A 81 -3.46 14.08 -1.59
N GLY A 82 -3.25 14.27 -2.90
CA GLY A 82 -2.14 15.06 -3.44
C GLY A 82 -2.18 16.52 -3.01
N LYS A 83 -3.36 17.15 -2.99
CA LYS A 83 -3.54 18.55 -2.57
C LYS A 83 -3.36 18.70 -1.06
N ILE A 84 -3.95 17.81 -0.27
CA ILE A 84 -3.83 17.82 1.19
C ILE A 84 -2.36 17.65 1.59
N SER A 85 -1.66 16.67 1.00
CA SER A 85 -0.24 16.41 1.25
C SER A 85 0.68 17.57 0.82
N ALA A 86 0.31 18.30 -0.23
CA ALA A 86 1.05 19.49 -0.65
C ALA A 86 0.81 20.70 0.28
N LEU A 87 -0.42 20.90 0.77
CA LEU A 87 -0.78 22.04 1.61
C LEU A 87 -0.32 21.88 3.06
N VAL A 88 -0.60 20.72 3.64
CA VAL A 88 -0.47 20.48 5.08
C VAL A 88 0.86 19.79 5.43
N GLY A 89 1.52 19.17 4.44
CA GLY A 89 2.74 18.39 4.64
C GLY A 89 2.45 16.90 4.72
N ARG A 90 3.48 16.08 4.52
CA ARG A 90 3.31 14.61 4.44
C ARG A 90 3.08 14.05 5.83
N ARG A 91 3.85 14.50 6.83
CA ARG A 91 3.72 14.05 8.21
C ARG A 91 2.34 14.36 8.79
N GLN A 92 1.86 15.59 8.59
CA GLN A 92 0.54 15.99 9.09
C GLN A 92 -0.60 15.28 8.36
N THR A 93 -0.45 14.97 7.06
CA THR A 93 -1.46 14.20 6.34
C THR A 93 -1.56 12.75 6.85
N MET A 94 -0.43 12.12 7.22
CA MET A 94 -0.46 10.82 7.90
C MET A 94 -1.19 10.92 9.24
N TRP A 95 -0.98 12.00 10.00
CA TRP A 95 -1.67 12.22 11.27
C TRP A 95 -3.20 12.35 11.10
N ILE A 96 -3.65 13.11 10.09
CA ILE A 96 -5.09 13.21 9.74
C ILE A 96 -5.65 11.83 9.38
N SER A 97 -4.90 11.05 8.61
CA SER A 97 -5.29 9.69 8.25
C SER A 97 -5.46 8.78 9.47
N ASP A 98 -4.50 8.80 10.40
CA ASP A 98 -4.55 7.99 11.61
C ASP A 98 -5.77 8.34 12.47
N VAL A 99 -6.11 9.63 12.60
CA VAL A 99 -7.32 10.07 13.31
C VAL A 99 -8.59 9.50 12.65
N CYS A 100 -8.68 9.56 11.32
CA CYS A 100 -9.80 8.97 10.59
C CYS A 100 -9.89 7.45 10.79
N CYS A 101 -8.74 6.75 10.75
CA CYS A 101 -8.67 5.30 10.97
C CYS A 101 -9.10 4.92 12.40
N ILE A 102 -8.59 5.63 13.41
CA ILE A 102 -8.94 5.39 14.82
C ILE A 102 -10.44 5.59 15.04
N PHE A 103 -10.99 6.71 14.56
CA PHE A 103 -12.43 6.97 14.64
C PHE A 103 -13.24 5.88 13.94
N GLY A 104 -12.81 5.48 12.73
CA GLY A 104 -13.46 4.43 11.96
C GLY A 104 -13.47 3.08 12.67
N TRP A 105 -12.35 2.68 13.29
CA TRP A 105 -12.27 1.44 14.07
C TRP A 105 -13.11 1.47 15.33
N LEU A 106 -13.14 2.59 16.05
CA LEU A 106 -13.99 2.76 17.24
C LEU A 106 -15.47 2.70 16.85
N ALA A 107 -15.86 3.37 15.75
CA ALA A 107 -17.22 3.30 15.24
C ALA A 107 -17.63 1.87 14.87
N VAL A 108 -16.74 1.09 14.23
CA VAL A 108 -16.99 -0.34 13.96
C VAL A 108 -17.11 -1.13 15.26
N ALA A 109 -16.18 -0.99 16.21
CA ALA A 109 -16.18 -1.77 17.45
C ALA A 109 -17.44 -1.56 18.31
N TYR A 110 -17.95 -0.33 18.36
CA TYR A 110 -19.16 0.03 19.12
C TYR A 110 -20.44 0.03 18.28
N ALA A 111 -20.40 -0.48 17.05
CA ALA A 111 -21.58 -0.52 16.21
C ALA A 111 -22.65 -1.47 16.77
N HIS A 112 -23.89 -0.98 16.85
CA HIS A 112 -25.09 -1.78 17.14
C HIS A 112 -26.04 -1.82 15.94
N ASP A 113 -25.80 -0.96 14.94
CA ASP A 113 -26.60 -0.82 13.73
C ASP A 113 -25.69 -0.77 12.49
N ILE A 114 -26.26 -1.13 11.33
CA ILE A 114 -25.57 -1.09 10.03
C ILE A 114 -25.08 0.33 9.66
N ILE A 115 -25.81 1.37 10.06
CA ILE A 115 -25.47 2.75 9.72
C ILE A 115 -24.13 3.13 10.38
N LEU A 116 -23.94 2.77 11.66
CA LEU A 116 -22.70 3.05 12.37
C LEU A 116 -21.53 2.22 11.84
N LEU A 117 -21.77 0.97 11.43
CA LEU A 117 -20.78 0.16 10.69
C LEU A 117 -20.34 0.84 9.39
N ASN A 118 -21.30 1.34 8.60
CA ASN A 118 -21.02 2.01 7.33
C ASN A 118 -20.27 3.34 7.53
N ILE A 119 -20.65 4.12 8.56
CA ILE A 119 -19.91 5.34 8.93
C ILE A 119 -18.48 4.97 9.31
N GLY A 120 -18.28 3.96 10.15
CA GLY A 120 -16.94 3.50 10.53
C GLY A 120 -16.09 3.10 9.32
N ARG A 121 -16.67 2.37 8.37
CA ARG A 121 -16.00 2.00 7.12
C ARG A 121 -15.69 3.16 6.20
N LEU A 122 -16.58 4.15 6.12
CA LEU A 122 -16.33 5.35 5.33
C LEU A 122 -15.10 6.11 5.85
N PHE A 123 -15.00 6.27 7.17
CA PHE A 123 -13.86 6.92 7.81
C PHE A 123 -12.56 6.10 7.70
N LEU A 124 -12.64 4.77 7.80
CA LEU A 124 -11.50 3.91 7.47
C LEU A 124 -11.06 4.12 6.01
N GLY A 125 -12.01 4.21 5.08
CA GLY A 125 -11.75 4.55 3.69
C GLY A 125 -11.01 5.88 3.52
N PHE A 126 -11.43 6.91 4.26
CA PHE A 126 -10.74 8.20 4.26
C PHE A 126 -9.28 8.11 4.72
N GLY A 127 -9.02 7.39 5.81
CA GLY A 127 -7.65 7.23 6.29
C GLY A 127 -6.79 6.41 5.30
N VAL A 128 -7.30 5.25 4.88
CA VAL A 128 -6.62 4.31 4.00
C VAL A 128 -6.31 4.92 2.63
N GLY A 129 -7.21 5.73 2.07
CA GLY A 129 -6.99 6.45 0.81
C GLY A 129 -5.96 7.59 0.89
N LEU A 130 -5.80 8.23 2.06
CA LEU A 130 -4.70 9.17 2.31
C LEU A 130 -3.36 8.43 2.43
N ILE A 131 -3.32 7.34 3.20
CA ILE A 131 -2.11 6.52 3.39
C ILE A 131 -1.59 5.96 2.07
N SER A 132 -2.47 5.47 1.18
CA SER A 132 -2.09 4.86 -0.09
C SER A 132 -1.27 5.79 -1.00
N TYR A 133 -1.46 7.10 -0.87
CA TYR A 133 -0.69 8.10 -1.60
C TYR A 133 0.51 8.63 -0.80
N VAL A 134 0.29 9.02 0.46
CA VAL A 134 1.28 9.77 1.24
C VAL A 134 2.46 8.91 1.66
N VAL A 135 2.23 7.64 2.03
CA VAL A 135 3.30 6.75 2.50
C VAL A 135 4.34 6.48 1.39
N PRO A 136 3.96 6.02 0.18
CA PRO A 136 4.94 5.83 -0.90
C PRO A 136 5.67 7.11 -1.30
N VAL A 137 4.98 8.25 -1.31
CA VAL A 137 5.57 9.55 -1.65
C VAL A 137 6.59 9.96 -0.59
N TYR A 138 6.26 9.85 0.69
CA TYR A 138 7.17 10.20 1.77
C TYR A 138 8.41 9.32 1.77
N ILE A 139 8.25 8.00 1.61
CA ILE A 139 9.37 7.06 1.48
C ILE A 139 10.28 7.44 0.31
N ALA A 140 9.70 7.75 -0.86
CA ALA A 140 10.47 8.13 -2.04
C ALA A 140 11.22 9.47 -1.87
N GLU A 141 10.70 10.38 -1.04
CA GLU A 141 11.29 11.69 -0.75
C GLU A 141 12.40 11.62 0.33
N ILE A 142 12.34 10.68 1.28
CA ILE A 142 13.38 10.52 2.31
C ILE A 142 14.50 9.54 1.90
N THR A 143 14.22 8.61 0.98
CA THR A 143 15.16 7.52 0.65
C THR A 143 16.13 7.91 -0.48
N PRO A 144 17.43 7.63 -0.34
CA PRO A 144 18.42 7.80 -1.41
C PRO A 144 18.04 7.02 -2.68
N LYS A 145 18.49 7.50 -3.84
CA LYS A 145 18.17 6.92 -5.16
C LYS A 145 18.58 5.43 -5.27
N THR A 146 19.68 5.04 -4.65
CA THR A 146 20.24 3.67 -4.69
C THR A 146 19.38 2.63 -3.98
N PHE A 147 18.70 2.99 -2.88
CA PHE A 147 17.92 2.05 -2.07
C PHE A 147 16.41 2.23 -2.18
N ARG A 148 15.95 3.17 -3.02
CA ARG A 148 14.53 3.52 -3.16
C ARG A 148 13.63 2.32 -3.46
N GLY A 149 14.11 1.35 -4.23
CA GLY A 149 13.39 0.11 -4.55
C GLY A 149 12.98 -0.65 -3.29
N GLY A 150 13.94 -1.25 -2.58
CA GLY A 150 13.69 -1.99 -1.34
C GLY A 150 12.85 -1.25 -0.29
N PHE A 151 13.12 0.04 -0.04
CA PHE A 151 12.30 0.85 0.89
C PHE A 151 10.86 1.03 0.39
N SER A 152 10.64 1.21 -0.91
CA SER A 152 9.29 1.27 -1.47
C SER A 152 8.55 -0.07 -1.33
N TYR A 153 9.26 -1.20 -1.41
CA TYR A 153 8.65 -2.52 -1.17
C TYR A 153 8.33 -2.81 0.29
N SER A 154 9.00 -2.15 1.23
CA SER A 154 8.64 -2.28 2.65
C SER A 154 7.18 -1.85 2.90
N ASN A 155 6.66 -0.87 2.16
CA ASN A 155 5.23 -0.51 2.19
C ASN A 155 4.33 -1.69 1.79
N GLN A 156 4.68 -2.44 0.75
CA GLN A 156 3.91 -3.62 0.33
C GLN A 156 4.02 -4.76 1.35
N LEU A 157 5.22 -4.98 1.89
CA LEU A 157 5.47 -6.00 2.92
C LEU A 157 4.59 -5.76 4.15
N LEU A 158 4.53 -4.52 4.65
CA LEU A 158 3.73 -4.19 5.83
C LEU A 158 2.22 -4.30 5.56
N GLN A 159 1.75 -4.00 4.35
CA GLN A 159 0.36 -4.29 3.96
C GLN A 159 0.06 -5.80 4.04
N CYS A 160 0.93 -6.63 3.47
CA CYS A 160 0.77 -8.08 3.52
C CYS A 160 0.82 -8.63 4.95
N LEU A 161 1.68 -8.05 5.81
CA LEU A 161 1.73 -8.39 7.23
C LEU A 161 0.42 -8.02 7.95
N GLY A 162 -0.17 -6.86 7.65
CA GLY A 162 -1.48 -6.46 8.19
C GLY A 162 -2.60 -7.40 7.73
N ILE A 163 -2.61 -7.77 6.45
CA ILE A 163 -3.57 -8.74 5.89
C ILE A 163 -3.44 -10.10 6.58
N SER A 164 -2.20 -10.60 6.70
CA SER A 164 -1.88 -11.87 7.33
C SER A 164 -2.29 -11.91 8.80
N LEU A 165 -1.94 -10.87 9.58
CA LEU A 165 -2.31 -10.79 10.98
C LEU A 165 -3.84 -10.86 11.14
N MET A 166 -4.58 -10.18 10.28
CA MET A 166 -6.04 -10.17 10.33
C MET A 166 -6.68 -11.51 9.98
N PHE A 167 -6.18 -12.21 8.96
CA PHE A 167 -6.64 -13.57 8.66
C PHE A 167 -6.34 -14.54 9.80
N PHE A 168 -5.20 -14.37 10.49
CA PHE A 168 -4.85 -15.22 11.63
C PHE A 168 -5.67 -14.89 12.88
N THR A 169 -5.67 -13.63 13.31
CA THR A 169 -6.33 -13.17 14.54
C THR A 169 -7.85 -13.20 14.45
N GLY A 170 -8.42 -13.05 13.24
CA GLY A 170 -9.86 -13.13 13.01
C GLY A 170 -10.49 -14.48 13.36
N ASN A 171 -9.69 -15.56 13.36
CA ASN A 171 -10.14 -16.90 13.75
C ASN A 171 -10.34 -17.00 15.27
N PHE A 172 -9.52 -16.32 16.06
CA PHE A 172 -9.53 -16.42 17.52
C PHE A 172 -10.39 -15.36 18.20
N PHE A 173 -10.43 -14.15 17.65
CA PHE A 173 -11.10 -13.02 18.29
C PHE A 173 -12.51 -12.78 17.73
N HIS A 174 -13.34 -12.16 18.57
CA HIS A 174 -14.62 -11.62 18.15
C HIS A 174 -14.42 -10.35 17.31
N TRP A 175 -15.34 -10.05 16.38
CA TRP A 175 -15.16 -9.00 15.38
C TRP A 175 -14.99 -7.60 15.99
N ARG A 176 -15.66 -7.31 17.12
CA ARG A 176 -15.48 -6.05 17.87
C ARG A 176 -14.08 -5.92 18.46
N THR A 177 -13.57 -6.98 19.10
CA THR A 177 -12.20 -7.02 19.65
C THR A 177 -11.17 -6.89 18.54
N LEU A 178 -11.42 -7.54 17.40
CA LEU A 178 -10.58 -7.46 16.22
C LEU A 178 -10.48 -6.03 15.67
N ALA A 179 -11.59 -5.26 15.71
CA ALA A 179 -11.60 -3.85 15.31
C ALA A 179 -10.77 -2.99 16.27
N LEU A 180 -10.88 -3.23 17.57
CA LEU A 180 -10.07 -2.55 18.59
C LEU A 180 -8.57 -2.88 18.44
N LEU A 181 -8.22 -4.14 18.16
CA LEU A 181 -6.84 -4.54 17.86
C LEU A 181 -6.30 -3.85 16.62
N SER A 182 -7.15 -3.65 15.60
CA SER A 182 -6.78 -2.97 14.35
C SER A 182 -6.60 -1.46 14.50
N ALA A 183 -7.10 -0.86 15.60
CA ALA A 183 -6.84 0.54 15.94
C ALA A 183 -5.44 0.76 16.52
N ILE A 184 -4.82 -0.27 17.13
CA ILE A 184 -3.53 -0.15 17.83
C ILE A 184 -2.41 0.35 16.90
N PRO A 185 -2.23 -0.18 15.67
CA PRO A 185 -1.20 0.32 14.75
C PRO A 185 -1.41 1.79 14.36
N SER A 186 -2.65 2.25 14.18
CA SER A 186 -2.93 3.65 13.86
C SER A 186 -2.64 4.58 15.05
N VAL A 187 -2.98 4.15 16.27
CA VAL A 187 -2.64 4.91 17.49
C VAL A 187 -1.12 4.97 17.69
N SER A 188 -0.42 3.85 17.49
CA SER A 188 1.03 3.79 17.67
C SER A 188 1.74 4.64 16.62
N GLN A 189 1.30 4.60 15.36
CA GLN A 189 1.82 5.47 14.32
C GLN A 189 1.58 6.95 14.65
N MET A 190 0.37 7.32 15.06
CA MET A 190 0.03 8.70 15.40
C MET A 190 0.95 9.29 16.48
N ILE A 191 1.32 8.48 17.49
CA ILE A 191 2.29 8.88 18.54
C ILE A 191 3.71 8.94 17.96
N CYS A 192 4.09 7.95 17.16
CA CYS A 192 5.43 7.86 16.58
C CYS A 192 5.70 8.98 15.54
N LEU A 193 4.68 9.50 14.87
CA LEU A 193 4.80 10.59 13.90
C LEU A 193 5.40 11.87 14.50
N PHE A 194 5.30 12.10 15.82
CA PHE A 194 5.94 13.25 16.47
C PHE A 194 7.48 13.18 16.42
N PHE A 195 8.05 11.98 16.32
CA PHE A 195 9.50 11.80 16.32
C PHE A 195 10.13 11.89 14.94
N ILE A 196 9.36 11.84 13.86
CA ILE A 196 9.89 11.91 12.49
C ILE A 196 9.91 13.35 11.97
N PRO A 197 10.90 13.71 11.13
CA PRO A 197 10.92 15.01 10.47
C PRO A 197 9.81 15.12 9.40
N GLU A 198 9.66 16.30 8.81
CA GLU A 198 8.82 16.48 7.62
C GLU A 198 9.62 16.17 6.35
N SER A 199 8.96 15.97 5.21
CA SER A 199 9.65 15.68 3.95
C SER A 199 10.62 16.80 3.54
N PRO A 200 11.90 16.48 3.20
CA PRO A 200 12.86 17.46 2.67
C PRO A 200 12.30 18.22 1.47
N ARG A 201 11.67 17.50 0.54
CA ARG A 201 11.11 18.10 -0.67
C ARG A 201 9.96 19.06 -0.37
N TRP A 202 9.14 18.76 0.63
CA TRP A 202 8.08 19.68 1.07
C TRP A 202 8.67 20.93 1.73
N LEU A 203 9.70 20.79 2.57
CA LEU A 203 10.38 21.93 3.21
C LEU A 203 10.99 22.87 2.16
N ALA A 204 11.62 22.31 1.12
CA ALA A 204 12.15 23.08 -0.01
C ALA A 204 11.05 23.82 -0.80
N MET A 205 9.88 23.19 -1.02
CA MET A 205 8.74 23.83 -1.70
C MET A 205 8.23 25.09 -0.99
N TYR A 206 8.31 25.12 0.35
CA TYR A 206 7.87 26.25 1.19
C TYR A 206 9.01 27.21 1.56
N GLY A 207 10.23 27.00 1.04
CA GLY A 207 11.38 27.88 1.31
C GLY A 207 11.90 27.80 2.75
N ARG A 208 11.69 26.68 3.45
CA ARG A 208 12.19 26.45 4.82
C ARG A 208 13.59 25.83 4.79
N ASP A 209 14.57 26.59 4.29
CA ASP A 209 15.93 26.08 4.01
C ASP A 209 16.68 25.59 5.25
N GLN A 210 16.56 26.27 6.38
CA GLN A 210 17.23 25.83 7.62
C GLN A 210 16.71 24.47 8.09
N GLU A 211 15.40 24.23 7.98
CA GLU A 211 14.79 22.96 8.37
C GLU A 211 15.06 21.84 7.36
N LEU A 212 15.19 22.19 6.08
CA LEU A 212 15.63 21.26 5.04
C LEU A 212 17.00 20.69 5.39
N GLU A 213 17.97 21.54 5.71
CA GLU A 213 19.33 21.12 6.04
C GLU A 213 19.39 20.27 7.32
N VAL A 214 18.67 20.69 8.38
CA VAL A 214 18.56 19.90 9.62
C VAL A 214 17.93 18.53 9.36
N THR A 215 16.89 18.48 8.51
CA THR A 215 16.22 17.22 8.16
C THR A 215 17.13 16.30 7.36
N LEU A 216 17.85 16.82 6.37
CA LEU A 216 18.79 16.03 5.57
C LEU A 216 19.93 15.47 6.43
N LYS A 217 20.52 16.29 7.32
CA LYS A 217 21.53 15.81 8.30
C LYS A 217 20.97 14.71 9.20
N ARG A 218 19.72 14.81 9.63
CA ARG A 218 19.08 13.78 10.46
C ARG A 218 18.83 12.46 9.69
N LEU A 219 18.55 12.55 8.38
CA LEU A 219 18.25 11.40 7.53
C LEU A 219 19.50 10.73 6.93
N ARG A 220 20.59 11.48 6.71
CA ARG A 220 21.84 11.01 6.09
C ARG A 220 22.99 10.83 7.09
N GLY A 221 22.88 11.43 8.27
CA GLY A 221 23.93 11.48 9.29
C GLY A 221 24.51 12.89 9.42
N GLU A 222 24.99 13.26 10.61
CA GLU A 222 25.48 14.63 10.87
C GLU A 222 26.72 15.01 10.04
N ASN A 223 27.51 14.01 9.62
CA ASN A 223 28.78 14.20 8.92
C ASN A 223 28.69 14.04 7.39
N SER A 224 27.51 13.70 6.84
CA SER A 224 27.37 13.52 5.39
C SER A 224 27.30 14.85 4.66
N ASP A 225 27.90 14.93 3.47
CA ASP A 225 27.74 16.10 2.59
C ASP A 225 26.31 16.13 2.01
N ILE A 226 25.49 17.06 2.53
CA ILE A 226 24.10 17.25 2.11
C ILE A 226 23.92 18.39 1.11
N LEU A 227 24.99 19.14 0.78
CA LEU A 227 24.88 20.37 0.00
C LEU A 227 24.45 20.10 -1.44
N GLU A 228 25.02 19.05 -2.04
CA GLU A 228 24.68 18.61 -3.41
C GLU A 228 23.23 18.12 -3.49
N GLU A 229 22.79 17.28 -2.54
CA GLU A 229 21.41 16.77 -2.48
C GLU A 229 20.40 17.90 -2.23
N ALA A 230 20.71 18.84 -1.32
CA ALA A 230 19.87 20.01 -1.06
C ALA A 230 19.75 20.91 -2.30
N ALA A 231 20.84 21.11 -3.04
CA ALA A 231 20.83 21.87 -4.29
C ALA A 231 19.99 21.18 -5.37
N GLU A 232 20.13 19.86 -5.55
CA GLU A 232 19.35 19.08 -6.52
C GLU A 232 17.83 19.15 -6.22
N ILE A 233 17.47 19.03 -4.93
CA ILE A 233 16.07 19.15 -4.49
C ILE A 233 15.53 20.55 -4.80
N ARG A 234 16.30 21.61 -4.51
CA ARG A 234 15.92 23.01 -4.80
C ARG A 234 15.70 23.24 -6.29
N GLU A 235 16.63 22.79 -7.13
CA GLU A 235 16.52 22.91 -8.58
C GLU A 235 15.26 22.19 -9.10
N THR A 236 15.03 20.95 -8.65
CA THR A 236 13.84 20.16 -9.02
C THR A 236 12.55 20.87 -8.60
N VAL A 237 12.53 21.48 -7.41
CA VAL A 237 11.39 22.25 -6.90
C VAL A 237 11.15 23.52 -7.72
N GLU A 238 12.21 24.22 -8.12
CA GLU A 238 12.10 25.46 -8.90
C GLU A 238 11.62 25.18 -10.34
N ILE A 239 12.12 24.11 -10.96
CA ILE A 239 11.60 23.59 -12.23
C ILE A 239 10.12 23.23 -12.08
N SER A 240 9.77 22.48 -11.03
CA SER A 240 8.38 22.09 -10.76
C SER A 240 7.48 23.31 -10.58
N ARG A 241 7.93 24.39 -9.92
CA ARG A 241 7.15 25.62 -9.71
C ARG A 241 6.98 26.43 -11.00
N LYS A 242 7.98 26.42 -11.89
CA LYS A 242 7.88 27.05 -13.23
C LYS A 242 6.90 26.27 -14.12
N GLU A 243 6.84 24.95 -13.96
CA GLU A 243 5.97 24.04 -14.72
C GLU A 243 4.57 23.82 -14.10
N SER A 244 4.37 24.13 -12.81
CA SER A 244 3.13 23.87 -12.04
C SER A 244 1.93 24.76 -12.41
N ARG A 245 2.01 25.51 -13.52
CA ARG A 245 0.81 26.09 -14.16
C ARG A 245 0.00 25.04 -14.93
N SER A 246 0.38 23.77 -14.86
CA SER A 246 -0.28 22.71 -15.60
C SER A 246 -1.63 22.31 -14.99
N GLY A 247 -2.70 22.44 -15.77
CA GLY A 247 -4.04 21.99 -15.38
C GLY A 247 -4.22 20.50 -15.64
N ILE A 248 -5.35 19.92 -15.19
CA ILE A 248 -5.75 18.53 -15.55
C ILE A 248 -5.74 18.32 -17.07
N ARG A 249 -5.93 19.38 -17.86
CA ARG A 249 -5.88 19.37 -19.33
C ARG A 249 -4.51 19.04 -19.90
N ASP A 250 -3.43 19.40 -19.20
CA ASP A 250 -2.06 19.14 -19.65
C ASP A 250 -1.62 17.69 -19.42
N LEU A 251 -2.38 16.96 -18.60
CA LEU A 251 -2.25 15.51 -18.44
C LEU A 251 -2.63 14.75 -19.73
N PHE A 252 -3.57 15.30 -20.50
CA PHE A 252 -4.10 14.70 -21.73
C PHE A 252 -3.34 15.12 -22.98
N HIS A 253 -2.23 15.88 -22.85
CA HIS A 253 -1.35 16.13 -23.97
C HIS A 253 -0.64 14.84 -24.43
N ILE A 254 -0.48 14.70 -25.75
CA ILE A 254 0.06 13.51 -26.42
C ILE A 254 1.40 13.02 -25.86
N GLY A 255 2.26 13.94 -25.36
CA GLY A 255 3.54 13.58 -24.74
C GLY A 255 3.42 12.81 -23.42
N ASN A 256 2.34 13.03 -22.65
CA ASN A 256 2.11 12.41 -21.35
C ASN A 256 1.12 11.22 -21.44
N ALA A 257 0.43 11.08 -22.57
CA ALA A 257 -0.62 10.07 -22.77
C ALA A 257 -0.11 8.63 -22.59
N HIS A 258 1.10 8.31 -23.05
CA HIS A 258 1.68 6.97 -22.87
C HIS A 258 1.89 6.62 -21.39
N SER A 259 2.48 7.51 -20.60
CA SER A 259 2.65 7.32 -19.15
C SER A 259 1.30 7.19 -18.45
N LEU A 260 0.31 7.98 -18.88
CA LEU A 260 -1.04 7.94 -18.33
C LEU A 260 -1.76 6.62 -18.62
N ILE A 261 -1.68 6.11 -19.85
CA ILE A 261 -2.26 4.82 -20.25
C ILE A 261 -1.63 3.68 -19.45
N ILE A 262 -0.31 3.70 -19.26
CA ILE A 262 0.38 2.67 -18.46
C ILE A 262 -0.04 2.74 -16.99
N GLY A 263 -0.04 3.93 -16.38
CA GLY A 263 -0.41 4.11 -14.98
C GLY A 263 -1.87 3.74 -14.69
N LEU A 264 -2.81 4.26 -15.49
CA LEU A 264 -4.23 3.93 -15.36
C LEU A 264 -4.49 2.46 -15.69
N GLY A 265 -3.93 1.96 -16.79
CA GLY A 265 -4.10 0.57 -17.21
C GLY A 265 -3.63 -0.42 -16.14
N LEU A 266 -2.48 -0.18 -15.51
CA LEU A 266 -1.99 -1.04 -14.44
C LEU A 266 -2.88 -1.03 -13.19
N MET A 267 -3.42 0.13 -12.79
CA MET A 267 -4.35 0.21 -11.66
C MET A 267 -5.67 -0.48 -11.95
N LEU A 268 -6.19 -0.34 -13.17
CA LEU A 268 -7.39 -1.06 -13.60
C LEU A 268 -7.16 -2.57 -13.58
N LEU A 269 -6.04 -3.04 -14.14
CA LEU A 269 -5.70 -4.46 -14.14
C LEU A 269 -5.52 -5.02 -12.71
N GLN A 270 -5.00 -4.20 -11.79
CA GLN A 270 -4.86 -4.58 -10.38
C GLN A 270 -6.22 -4.80 -9.67
N GLN A 271 -7.24 -4.00 -9.99
CA GLN A 271 -8.58 -4.16 -9.40
C GLN A 271 -9.40 -5.24 -10.10
N PHE A 272 -9.42 -5.23 -11.44
CA PHE A 272 -10.17 -6.20 -12.23
C PHE A 272 -9.67 -7.64 -12.10
N CYS A 273 -8.49 -7.86 -11.54
CA CYS A 273 -8.06 -9.22 -11.24
C CYS A 273 -8.81 -9.87 -10.07
N GLY A 274 -9.61 -9.10 -9.31
CA GLY A 274 -10.45 -9.62 -8.22
C GLY A 274 -9.76 -9.69 -6.86
N SER A 275 -8.63 -8.99 -6.68
CA SER A 275 -7.84 -9.02 -5.43
C SER A 275 -8.62 -8.52 -4.22
N ALA A 276 -9.42 -7.46 -4.38
CA ALA A 276 -10.30 -6.94 -3.35
C ALA A 276 -11.40 -7.94 -2.96
N ALA A 277 -12.01 -8.62 -3.94
CA ALA A 277 -13.03 -9.63 -3.69
C ALA A 277 -12.46 -10.83 -2.93
N ILE A 278 -11.28 -11.32 -3.32
CA ILE A 278 -10.63 -12.42 -2.59
C ILE A 278 -10.25 -11.98 -1.18
N SER A 279 -9.70 -10.78 -1.00
CA SER A 279 -9.31 -10.28 0.31
C SER A 279 -10.49 -10.10 1.26
N ALA A 280 -11.65 -9.65 0.76
CA ALA A 280 -12.84 -9.39 1.55
C ALA A 280 -13.71 -10.64 1.81
N TYR A 281 -13.63 -11.67 0.95
CA TYR A 281 -14.51 -12.84 1.01
C TYR A 281 -13.78 -14.19 1.11
N ALA A 282 -12.46 -14.21 1.36
CA ALA A 282 -11.67 -15.44 1.44
C ALA A 282 -12.28 -16.51 2.36
N ALA A 283 -12.72 -16.15 3.57
CA ALA A 283 -13.35 -17.07 4.50
C ALA A 283 -14.59 -17.73 3.89
N ARG A 284 -15.48 -16.93 3.30
CA ARG A 284 -16.70 -17.41 2.65
C ARG A 284 -16.44 -18.26 1.39
N ILE A 285 -15.35 -17.97 0.66
CA ILE A 285 -14.92 -18.78 -0.49
C ILE A 285 -14.56 -20.20 -0.02
N PHE A 286 -13.80 -20.32 1.08
CA PHE A 286 -13.49 -21.61 1.68
C PHE A 286 -14.74 -22.34 2.20
N ASP A 287 -15.61 -21.65 2.95
CA ASP A 287 -16.83 -22.25 3.49
C ASP A 287 -17.75 -22.80 2.40
N LYS A 288 -17.96 -22.02 1.33
CA LYS A 288 -18.78 -22.45 0.18
C LYS A 288 -18.22 -23.67 -0.55
N ALA A 289 -16.92 -23.91 -0.43
CA ALA A 289 -16.26 -25.05 -1.04
C ALA A 289 -16.24 -26.28 -0.14
N GLY A 290 -16.80 -26.19 1.07
CA GLY A 290 -16.75 -27.25 2.06
C GLY A 290 -15.38 -27.41 2.72
N PHE A 291 -14.53 -26.38 2.67
CA PHE A 291 -13.26 -26.35 3.39
C PHE A 291 -13.37 -25.45 4.62
N PRO A 292 -12.85 -25.84 5.80
CA PRO A 292 -12.89 -25.00 6.99
C PRO A 292 -12.20 -23.64 6.75
N SER A 293 -12.97 -22.55 6.84
CA SER A 293 -12.46 -21.19 6.61
C SER A 293 -11.35 -20.78 7.57
N ASP A 294 -11.40 -21.22 8.83
CA ASP A 294 -10.36 -20.96 9.83
C ASP A 294 -8.98 -21.50 9.37
N ILE A 295 -8.97 -22.72 8.83
CA ILE A 295 -7.74 -23.35 8.33
C ILE A 295 -7.30 -22.65 7.05
N GLY A 296 -8.23 -22.36 6.14
CA GLY A 296 -7.92 -21.75 4.84
C GLY A 296 -7.33 -20.35 4.96
N THR A 297 -7.93 -19.51 5.80
CA THR A 297 -7.43 -18.15 6.09
C THR A 297 -6.09 -18.18 6.82
N THR A 298 -5.89 -19.14 7.74
CA THR A 298 -4.59 -19.36 8.41
C THR A 298 -3.50 -19.75 7.41
N ILE A 299 -3.80 -20.62 6.45
CA ILE A 299 -2.84 -20.98 5.38
C ILE A 299 -2.45 -19.74 4.56
N LEU A 300 -3.43 -18.91 4.17
CA LEU A 300 -3.15 -17.66 3.46
C LEU A 300 -2.27 -16.73 4.29
N ALA A 301 -2.56 -16.57 5.59
CA ALA A 301 -1.77 -15.76 6.50
C ALA A 301 -0.31 -16.20 6.56
N VAL A 302 -0.06 -17.51 6.72
CA VAL A 302 1.29 -18.07 6.84
C VAL A 302 2.09 -17.92 5.54
N ILE A 303 1.45 -18.04 4.38
CA ILE A 303 2.14 -17.99 3.08
C ILE A 303 2.46 -16.55 2.65
N LEU A 304 1.57 -15.59 2.96
CA LEU A 304 1.73 -14.19 2.57
C LEU A 304 3.03 -13.54 3.09
N ILE A 305 3.42 -13.86 4.32
CA ILE A 305 4.60 -13.25 4.97
C ILE A 305 5.92 -13.63 4.26
N PRO A 306 6.31 -14.91 4.18
CA PRO A 306 7.56 -15.30 3.53
C PRO A 306 7.56 -14.92 2.05
N GLN A 307 6.41 -15.02 1.37
CA GLN A 307 6.27 -14.60 -0.02
C GLN A 307 6.58 -13.11 -0.19
N SER A 308 6.05 -12.24 0.67
CA SER A 308 6.30 -10.80 0.59
C SER A 308 7.76 -10.44 0.89
N ILE A 309 8.41 -11.16 1.81
CA ILE A 309 9.84 -11.01 2.10
C ILE A 309 10.69 -11.40 0.89
N VAL A 310 10.40 -12.55 0.26
CA VAL A 310 11.12 -13.01 -0.94
C VAL A 310 11.00 -11.98 -2.07
N VAL A 311 9.82 -11.42 -2.29
CA VAL A 311 9.61 -10.39 -3.32
C VAL A 311 10.42 -9.13 -3.02
N MET A 312 10.38 -8.64 -1.78
CA MET A 312 11.16 -7.46 -1.38
C MET A 312 12.65 -7.65 -1.66
N LEU A 313 13.20 -8.85 -1.44
CA LEU A 313 14.62 -9.15 -1.66
C LEU A 313 14.99 -9.38 -3.14
N THR A 314 14.04 -9.79 -3.98
CA THR A 314 14.29 -10.20 -5.37
C THR A 314 13.94 -9.13 -6.39
N VAL A 315 13.10 -8.17 -6.03
CA VAL A 315 12.53 -7.20 -6.97
C VAL A 315 13.55 -6.28 -7.64
N ASP A 316 14.57 -5.86 -6.90
CA ASP A 316 15.64 -5.02 -7.44
C ASP A 316 16.54 -5.82 -8.42
N ARG A 317 16.56 -7.15 -8.32
CA ARG A 317 17.35 -8.03 -9.20
C ARG A 317 16.63 -8.41 -10.49
N TRP A 318 15.34 -8.70 -10.42
CA TRP A 318 14.60 -9.30 -11.55
C TRP A 318 13.92 -8.26 -12.45
N GLY A 319 13.85 -7.01 -11.99
CA GLY A 319 13.19 -5.94 -12.70
C GLY A 319 11.66 -6.06 -12.66
N ARG A 320 11.00 -4.95 -13.01
CA ARG A 320 9.55 -4.77 -12.79
C ARG A 320 8.69 -5.52 -13.82
N ARG A 321 9.06 -5.44 -15.10
CA ARG A 321 8.28 -6.02 -16.21
C ARG A 321 8.17 -7.55 -16.15
N PRO A 322 9.25 -8.33 -15.93
CA PRO A 322 9.15 -9.78 -15.84
C PRO A 322 8.27 -10.23 -14.67
N LEU A 323 8.39 -9.59 -13.50
CA LEU A 323 7.57 -9.89 -12.33
C LEU A 323 6.08 -9.65 -12.56
N LEU A 324 5.72 -8.56 -13.25
CA LEU A 324 4.33 -8.31 -13.65
C LEU A 324 3.76 -9.38 -14.59
N MET A 325 4.57 -9.86 -15.54
CA MET A 325 4.15 -10.90 -16.48
C MET A 325 3.98 -12.25 -15.78
N ILE A 326 4.93 -12.64 -14.93
CA ILE A 326 4.87 -13.87 -14.13
C ILE A 326 3.65 -13.84 -13.20
N SER A 327 3.43 -12.72 -12.51
CA SER A 327 2.28 -12.49 -11.63
C SER A 327 0.95 -12.66 -12.39
N SER A 328 0.81 -12.03 -13.56
CA SER A 328 -0.39 -12.12 -14.39
C SER A 328 -0.67 -13.54 -14.88
N ILE A 329 0.36 -14.26 -15.36
CA ILE A 329 0.22 -15.64 -15.83
C ILE A 329 -0.17 -16.58 -14.67
N GLY A 330 0.51 -16.45 -13.53
CA GLY A 330 0.22 -17.24 -12.33
C GLY A 330 -1.21 -17.02 -11.84
N MET A 331 -1.66 -15.77 -11.78
CA MET A 331 -3.04 -15.43 -11.42
C MET A 331 -4.05 -15.98 -12.43
N CYS A 332 -3.77 -15.94 -13.74
CA CYS A 332 -4.66 -16.49 -14.76
C CYS A 332 -4.88 -17.99 -14.57
N ILE A 333 -3.79 -18.75 -14.39
CA ILE A 333 -3.84 -20.20 -14.15
C ILE A 333 -4.60 -20.49 -12.84
N CYS A 334 -4.32 -19.73 -11.78
CA CYS A 334 -4.95 -19.93 -10.48
C CYS A 334 -6.44 -19.60 -10.49
N SER A 335 -6.85 -18.52 -11.16
CA SER A 335 -8.26 -18.17 -11.34
C SER A 335 -8.99 -19.23 -12.17
N PHE A 336 -8.35 -19.78 -13.20
CA PHE A 336 -8.89 -20.91 -13.95
C PHE A 336 -9.09 -22.15 -13.06
N LEU A 337 -8.13 -22.48 -12.20
CA LEU A 337 -8.24 -23.59 -11.23
C LEU A 337 -9.39 -23.37 -10.23
N ILE A 338 -9.55 -22.15 -9.71
CA ILE A 338 -10.65 -21.78 -8.82
C ILE A 338 -12.00 -21.97 -9.52
N GLY A 339 -12.14 -21.44 -10.74
CA GLY A 339 -13.36 -21.56 -11.54
C GLY A 339 -13.70 -23.01 -11.89
N LEU A 340 -12.69 -23.79 -12.30
CA LEU A 340 -12.84 -25.21 -12.59
C LEU A 340 -13.25 -26.01 -11.35
N SER A 341 -12.75 -25.65 -10.17
CA SER A 341 -13.13 -26.30 -8.91
C SER A 341 -14.61 -26.14 -8.63
N TYR A 342 -15.14 -24.93 -8.72
CA TYR A 342 -16.58 -24.70 -8.51
C TYR A 342 -17.44 -25.35 -9.59
N TYR A 343 -16.98 -25.38 -10.84
CA TYR A 343 -17.68 -26.07 -11.91
C TYR A 343 -17.79 -27.58 -11.64
N LEU A 344 -16.70 -28.23 -11.24
CA LEU A 344 -16.68 -29.67 -10.94
C LEU A 344 -17.49 -30.02 -9.68
N GLN A 345 -17.48 -29.15 -8.66
CA GLN A 345 -18.31 -29.35 -7.45
C GLN A 345 -19.80 -29.49 -7.77
N LYS A 346 -20.29 -28.85 -8.83
CA LYS A 346 -21.69 -28.95 -9.26
C LYS A 346 -22.11 -30.38 -9.65
N TYR A 347 -21.16 -31.20 -10.10
CA TYR A 347 -21.42 -32.56 -10.57
C TYR A 347 -21.27 -33.63 -9.48
N GLY A 348 -20.95 -33.25 -8.24
CA GLY A 348 -20.97 -34.12 -7.05
C GLY A 348 -19.87 -35.18 -6.96
N GLU A 349 -19.15 -35.45 -8.05
CA GLU A 349 -18.01 -36.37 -8.10
C GLU A 349 -16.72 -35.68 -7.59
N PHE A 350 -15.91 -36.37 -6.78
CA PHE A 350 -14.60 -35.91 -6.30
C PHE A 350 -14.56 -34.61 -5.45
N GLN A 351 -15.47 -34.44 -4.50
CA GLN A 351 -15.54 -33.24 -3.63
C GLN A 351 -14.21 -32.89 -2.93
N LYS A 352 -13.45 -33.91 -2.47
CA LYS A 352 -12.11 -33.71 -1.87
C LYS A 352 -11.10 -33.14 -2.87
N PHE A 353 -11.09 -33.65 -4.10
CA PHE A 353 -10.21 -33.17 -5.17
C PHE A 353 -10.52 -31.72 -5.52
N CYS A 354 -11.81 -31.38 -5.65
CA CYS A 354 -12.24 -30.01 -5.92
C CYS A 354 -11.81 -29.04 -4.81
N SER A 355 -11.96 -29.44 -3.54
CA SER A 355 -11.55 -28.64 -2.38
C SER A 355 -10.04 -28.38 -2.39
N VAL A 356 -9.22 -29.41 -2.65
CA VAL A 356 -7.76 -29.27 -2.76
C VAL A 356 -7.39 -28.34 -3.92
N MET A 357 -8.01 -28.51 -5.08
CA MET A 357 -7.76 -27.67 -6.25
C MET A 357 -8.12 -26.20 -6.00
N LEU A 358 -9.20 -25.94 -5.24
CA LEU A 358 -9.55 -24.58 -4.83
C LEU A 358 -8.49 -23.97 -3.92
N ILE A 359 -8.01 -24.71 -2.91
CA ILE A 359 -6.99 -24.23 -1.97
C ILE A 359 -5.70 -23.91 -2.72
N VAL A 360 -5.24 -24.82 -3.59
CA VAL A 360 -4.05 -24.60 -4.43
C VAL A 360 -4.26 -23.38 -5.33
N GLY A 361 -5.44 -23.24 -5.94
CA GLY A 361 -5.79 -22.09 -6.77
C GLY A 361 -5.79 -20.78 -5.97
N LEU A 362 -6.41 -20.73 -4.79
CA LEU A 362 -6.51 -19.50 -4.00
C LEU A 362 -5.16 -19.08 -3.41
N VAL A 363 -4.42 -20.04 -2.85
CA VAL A 363 -3.05 -19.81 -2.35
C VAL A 363 -2.14 -19.35 -3.49
N GLY A 364 -2.20 -20.03 -4.64
CA GLY A 364 -1.43 -19.70 -5.83
C GLY A 364 -1.79 -18.33 -6.39
N TYR A 365 -3.08 -17.97 -6.38
CA TYR A 365 -3.56 -16.65 -6.80
C TYR A 365 -2.97 -15.56 -5.91
N VAL A 366 -3.14 -15.69 -4.59
CA VAL A 366 -2.67 -14.69 -3.62
C VAL A 366 -1.15 -14.54 -3.68
N SER A 367 -0.44 -15.66 -3.81
CA SER A 367 1.02 -15.66 -3.96
C SER A 367 1.46 -14.99 -5.26
N SER A 368 0.79 -15.30 -6.38
CA SER A 368 1.08 -14.70 -7.69
C SER A 368 0.78 -13.21 -7.71
N PHE A 369 -0.31 -12.77 -7.08
CA PHE A 369 -0.65 -11.36 -6.93
C PHE A 369 0.41 -10.60 -6.15
N GLY A 370 0.86 -11.14 -5.01
CA GLY A 370 1.91 -10.53 -4.18
C GLY A 370 3.27 -10.39 -4.88
N ILE A 371 3.58 -11.27 -5.86
CA ILE A 371 4.83 -11.22 -6.64
C ILE A 371 4.91 -9.98 -7.54
N GLY A 372 3.78 -9.51 -8.06
CA GLY A 372 3.79 -8.43 -9.02
C GLY A 372 2.66 -7.43 -8.85
N LEU A 373 1.46 -7.81 -9.27
CA LEU A 373 0.32 -6.89 -9.36
C LEU A 373 -0.09 -6.25 -8.03
N GLY A 374 0.32 -6.78 -6.87
CA GLY A 374 0.10 -6.15 -5.57
C GLY A 374 0.86 -4.82 -5.39
N GLY A 375 2.20 -4.85 -5.50
CA GLY A 375 3.03 -3.68 -5.21
C GLY A 375 3.57 -2.93 -6.43
N LEU A 376 3.85 -3.64 -7.52
CA LEU A 376 4.53 -3.07 -8.70
C LEU A 376 3.78 -1.90 -9.35
N PRO A 377 2.43 -1.93 -9.51
CA PRO A 377 1.71 -0.81 -10.11
C PRO A 377 1.99 0.53 -9.39
N TRP A 378 2.07 0.52 -8.07
CA TRP A 378 2.35 1.71 -7.26
C TRP A 378 3.78 2.22 -7.46
N VAL A 379 4.75 1.32 -7.55
CA VAL A 379 6.16 1.67 -7.82
C VAL A 379 6.32 2.25 -9.23
N ILE A 380 5.75 1.59 -10.24
CA ILE A 380 5.82 2.01 -11.64
C ILE A 380 5.13 3.36 -11.83
N MET A 381 3.99 3.59 -11.17
CA MET A 381 3.33 4.90 -11.15
C MET A 381 4.29 6.00 -10.68
N SER A 382 5.08 5.74 -9.63
CA SER A 382 6.04 6.72 -9.13
C SER A 382 7.24 6.96 -10.06
N GLU A 383 7.56 6.02 -10.95
CA GLU A 383 8.73 6.06 -11.84
C GLU A 383 8.42 6.58 -13.26
N VAL A 384 7.20 6.36 -13.77
CA VAL A 384 6.83 6.61 -15.19
C VAL A 384 6.32 8.03 -15.45
N PHE A 385 5.82 8.73 -14.42
CA PHE A 385 5.29 10.08 -14.60
C PHE A 385 6.37 11.16 -14.52
N PRO A 386 6.44 12.09 -15.49
CA PRO A 386 7.35 13.22 -15.43
C PRO A 386 6.98 14.16 -14.26
N VAL A 387 7.98 14.86 -13.76
CA VAL A 387 7.90 15.60 -12.48
C VAL A 387 6.78 16.64 -12.47
N ASN A 388 6.55 17.30 -13.60
CA ASN A 388 5.53 18.33 -13.81
C ASN A 388 4.08 17.86 -13.64
N VAL A 389 3.78 16.60 -13.94
CA VAL A 389 2.42 16.03 -13.89
C VAL A 389 2.25 14.97 -12.80
N LYS A 390 3.34 14.56 -12.14
CA LYS A 390 3.37 13.45 -11.19
C LYS A 390 2.33 13.54 -10.06
N ILE A 391 2.08 14.74 -9.53
CA ILE A 391 1.10 14.93 -8.44
C ILE A 391 -0.33 14.76 -8.96
N THR A 392 -0.67 15.41 -10.07
CA THR A 392 -2.00 15.36 -10.68
C THR A 392 -2.30 13.97 -11.25
N ALA A 393 -1.33 13.36 -11.94
CA ALA A 393 -1.42 12.01 -12.47
C ALA A 393 -1.52 10.98 -11.35
N GLY A 394 -0.69 11.09 -10.30
CA GLY A 394 -0.75 10.19 -9.15
C GLY A 394 -2.11 10.23 -8.46
N SER A 395 -2.70 11.42 -8.29
CA SER A 395 -4.05 11.55 -7.71
C SER A 395 -5.13 10.91 -8.59
N LEU A 396 -5.08 11.14 -9.91
CA LEU A 396 -6.02 10.54 -10.87
C LEU A 396 -5.91 9.01 -10.90
N VAL A 397 -4.69 8.48 -10.95
CA VAL A 397 -4.41 7.04 -10.98
C VAL A 397 -4.84 6.36 -9.68
N THR A 398 -4.57 7.00 -8.54
CA THR A 398 -5.04 6.52 -7.22
C THR A 398 -6.56 6.54 -7.16
N MET A 399 -7.21 7.62 -7.62
CA MET A 399 -8.67 7.70 -7.69
C MET A 399 -9.27 6.61 -8.58
N SER A 400 -8.66 6.32 -9.73
CA SER A 400 -9.08 5.21 -10.59
C SER A 400 -8.94 3.87 -9.89
N ASN A 401 -7.87 3.63 -9.14
CA ASN A 401 -7.73 2.40 -8.35
C ASN A 401 -8.83 2.22 -7.31
N TRP A 402 -9.32 3.30 -6.71
CA TRP A 402 -10.42 3.23 -5.74
C TRP A 402 -11.81 3.28 -6.36
N PHE A 403 -11.94 3.65 -7.64
CA PHE A 403 -13.23 3.70 -8.32
C PHE A 403 -13.66 2.31 -8.82
N PHE A 404 -12.70 1.48 -9.22
CA PHE A 404 -12.91 0.11 -9.72
C PHE A 404 -12.60 -0.91 -8.62
#